data_AF-A0A6P1YE60-F1
#
_entry.id   AF-A0A6P1YE60-F1
#
_cell.length_a   1.000
_cell.length_b   1.000
_cell.length_c   1.000
_cell.angle_alpha   90.00
_cell.angle_beta   90.00
_cell.angle_gamma   90.00
#
_symmetry.space_group_name_H-M   'P 1'
#
loop_
_entity.id
_entity.type
_entity.pdbx_description
1 polymer ?
#
loop_
_entity_poly.entity_id
_entity_poly.type
_entity_poly.pdbx_seq_one_letter_code
_entity_poly.pdbx_strand_id
1 'polypeptide(L)'
;MSRLKIVLSIGIIIILSVLNYVSADDFNTSIKEDALIKAFNETDAKLLEINVNFSEKINDTYLELDSVEKLIKEIVEKVGIDGSKVDKNLFYEMYNDDNADSYYYEDIIQSDDLIQLTIWGKDKYKRTITVIISSYKNPDDNTGETDLVIDIVQEYSEGLKRTVDEIKNIYSNFNTSPKITTCIIGTFDGKLNEDEKIKKVSKALNSINGRKVEGLFNDSLISISAYSPLIDEFIYTGNNKMNVNIALRYNEYEDKTYIWIGTPIISIGY
;
A
#
# COMPACT_ATOMS: atom_id res chain seq x y z
N MET A 1 -17.78 -11.00 4.98
CA MET A 1 -17.36 -9.81 5.75
C MET A 1 -17.14 -8.69 4.74
N SER A 2 -17.79 -7.53 4.88
CA SER A 2 -17.66 -6.45 3.90
C SER A 2 -16.19 -6.01 3.80
N ARG A 3 -15.71 -5.72 2.57
CA ARG A 3 -14.39 -5.11 2.29
C ARG A 3 -14.09 -3.93 3.24
N LEU A 4 -15.15 -3.27 3.69
CA LEU A 4 -15.21 -2.20 4.69
C LEU A 4 -14.56 -2.50 6.06
N LYS A 5 -14.68 -3.73 6.60
CA LYS A 5 -14.01 -4.06 7.88
C LYS A 5 -12.51 -4.25 7.72
N ILE A 6 -12.07 -4.63 6.51
CA ILE A 6 -10.65 -4.84 6.20
C ILE A 6 -9.95 -3.47 6.12
N VAL A 7 -10.55 -2.45 5.48
CA VAL A 7 -9.96 -1.09 5.37
C VAL A 7 -9.79 -0.38 6.72
N LEU A 8 -10.79 -0.43 7.60
CA LEU A 8 -10.67 0.14 8.96
C LEU A 8 -9.67 -0.63 9.85
N SER A 9 -9.51 -1.93 9.60
CA SER A 9 -8.48 -2.73 10.29
C SER A 9 -7.08 -2.43 9.73
N ILE A 10 -6.97 -2.04 8.45
CA ILE A 10 -5.71 -1.62 7.81
C ILE A 10 -5.19 -0.30 8.41
N GLY A 11 -6.07 0.64 8.74
CA GLY A 11 -5.69 1.90 9.42
C GLY A 11 -5.01 1.72 10.78
N ILE A 12 -5.21 0.58 11.45
CA ILE A 12 -4.54 0.22 12.71
C ILE A 12 -3.25 -0.58 12.48
N ILE A 13 -3.09 -1.22 11.31
CA ILE A 13 -1.96 -2.13 11.03
C ILE A 13 -0.80 -1.42 10.31
N ILE A 14 -1.03 -0.31 9.62
CA ILE A 14 0.03 0.42 8.87
C ILE A 14 1.14 0.96 9.79
N ILE A 15 0.87 1.18 11.08
CA ILE A 15 1.82 1.80 12.03
C ILE A 15 2.98 0.86 12.44
N LEU A 16 2.91 -0.46 12.19
CA LEU A 16 3.89 -1.42 12.73
C LEU A 16 5.03 -1.83 11.80
N SER A 17 5.15 -1.29 10.59
CA SER A 17 6.27 -1.60 9.70
C SER A 17 7.27 -0.47 9.56
N VAL A 18 7.90 -0.06 10.67
CA VAL A 18 9.27 0.46 10.60
C VAL A 18 10.19 -0.72 10.25
N LEU A 19 10.06 -1.23 9.04
CA LEU A 19 11.05 -2.12 8.46
C LEU A 19 12.27 -1.26 8.12
N ASN A 20 13.45 -1.73 8.50
CA ASN A 20 14.72 -1.13 8.09
C ASN A 20 14.90 -1.40 6.58
N TYR A 21 14.36 -0.50 5.76
CA TYR A 21 14.64 -0.48 4.33
C TYR A 21 16.10 -0.06 4.13
N VAL A 22 16.86 -0.89 3.42
CA VAL A 22 18.12 -0.45 2.85
C VAL A 22 17.79 0.06 1.45
N SER A 23 17.53 1.36 1.34
CA SER A 23 17.45 2.03 0.04
C SER A 23 18.87 2.31 -0.46
N ALA A 24 19.21 1.80 -1.64
CA ALA A 24 20.29 2.39 -2.42
C ALA A 24 19.75 3.70 -3.03
N ASP A 25 20.56 4.77 -3.03
CA ASP A 25 20.21 6.09 -3.56
C ASP A 25 19.40 6.03 -4.87
N ASP A 26 18.21 6.64 -4.87
CA ASP A 26 17.42 7.19 -6.00
C ASP A 26 17.49 6.52 -7.39
N PHE A 27 17.72 5.21 -7.49
CA PHE A 27 17.80 4.50 -8.77
C PHE A 27 16.56 3.65 -9.09
N ASN A 28 15.83 4.14 -10.10
CA ASN A 28 14.96 3.47 -11.06
C ASN A 28 13.74 2.68 -10.56
N THR A 29 12.89 3.35 -9.77
CA THR A 29 11.52 2.91 -9.43
C THR A 29 10.77 2.34 -10.63
N SER A 30 10.89 2.95 -11.82
CA SER A 30 10.22 2.41 -13.01
C SER A 30 10.57 0.96 -13.37
N ILE A 31 11.79 0.50 -13.07
CA ILE A 31 12.15 -0.90 -13.31
C ILE A 31 11.38 -1.82 -12.34
N LYS A 32 11.18 -1.38 -11.09
CA LYS A 32 10.44 -2.11 -10.07
C LYS A 32 8.97 -2.30 -10.44
N GLU A 33 8.25 -1.25 -10.84
CA GLU A 33 6.84 -1.39 -11.25
C GLU A 33 6.69 -2.22 -12.53
N ASP A 34 7.59 -2.06 -13.51
CA ASP A 34 7.59 -2.86 -14.74
C ASP A 34 7.82 -4.35 -14.43
N ALA A 35 8.73 -4.67 -13.50
CA ALA A 35 8.96 -6.04 -13.06
C ALA A 35 7.71 -6.63 -12.39
N LEU A 36 7.02 -5.87 -11.54
CA LEU A 36 5.78 -6.31 -10.89
C LEU A 36 4.67 -6.57 -11.89
N ILE A 37 4.43 -5.65 -12.82
CA ILE A 37 3.42 -5.79 -13.87
C ILE A 37 3.74 -7.01 -14.74
N LYS A 38 5.01 -7.21 -15.09
CA LYS A 38 5.45 -8.40 -15.83
C LYS A 38 5.16 -9.69 -15.07
N ALA A 39 5.53 -9.75 -13.78
CA ALA A 39 5.24 -10.91 -12.94
C ALA A 39 3.76 -11.22 -12.86
N PHE A 40 2.93 -10.18 -12.71
CA PHE A 40 1.47 -10.31 -12.64
C PHE A 40 0.87 -10.85 -13.94
N ASN A 41 1.24 -10.28 -15.09
CA ASN A 41 0.68 -10.65 -16.39
C ASN A 41 0.93 -12.13 -16.75
N GLU A 42 2.03 -12.72 -16.27
CA GLU A 42 2.36 -14.13 -16.49
C GLU A 42 1.50 -15.11 -15.67
N THR A 43 0.74 -14.62 -14.69
CA THR A 43 -0.11 -15.47 -13.84
C THR A 43 -1.44 -15.82 -14.48
N ASP A 44 -1.84 -15.15 -15.55
CA ASP A 44 -3.19 -15.23 -16.14
C ASP A 44 -4.32 -14.79 -15.17
N ALA A 45 -3.99 -14.10 -14.07
CA ALA A 45 -4.98 -13.57 -13.13
C ALA A 45 -5.72 -12.37 -13.72
N LYS A 46 -7.00 -12.21 -13.39
CA LYS A 46 -7.73 -10.98 -13.67
C LYS A 46 -7.30 -9.91 -12.67
N LEU A 47 -6.82 -8.77 -13.16
CA LEU A 47 -6.52 -7.60 -12.32
C LEU A 47 -7.76 -7.20 -11.52
N LEU A 48 -7.57 -7.06 -10.21
CA LEU A 48 -8.57 -6.50 -9.31
C LEU A 48 -8.21 -5.06 -8.97
N GLU A 49 -7.03 -4.86 -8.39
CA GLU A 49 -6.54 -3.54 -7.98
C GLU A 49 -5.03 -3.56 -7.78
N ILE A 50 -4.44 -2.37 -7.73
CA ILE A 50 -3.04 -2.11 -7.37
C ILE A 50 -3.07 -1.16 -6.18
N ASN A 51 -2.45 -1.57 -5.09
CA ASN A 51 -2.19 -0.74 -3.92
C ASN A 51 -0.75 -0.24 -3.96
N VAL A 52 -0.56 1.05 -3.71
CA VAL A 52 0.76 1.66 -3.54
C VAL A 52 0.74 2.47 -2.26
N ASN A 53 1.61 2.10 -1.32
CA ASN A 53 1.73 2.76 -0.04
C ASN A 53 3.07 3.47 0.06
N PHE A 54 3.01 4.72 0.49
CA PHE A 54 4.15 5.60 0.72
C PHE A 54 4.15 5.94 2.21
N SER A 55 5.29 5.80 2.88
CA SER A 55 5.41 6.12 4.30
C SER A 55 6.78 6.72 4.58
N GLU A 56 6.83 7.84 5.30
CA GLU A 56 8.10 8.39 5.78
C GLU A 56 7.89 9.38 6.91
N LYS A 57 8.94 9.55 7.71
CA LYS A 57 9.06 10.67 8.62
C LYS A 57 9.28 11.96 7.83
N ILE A 58 8.46 12.96 8.13
CA ILE A 58 8.51 14.28 7.47
C ILE A 58 8.97 15.40 8.41
N ASN A 59 9.03 15.16 9.73
CA ASN A 59 9.50 16.12 10.71
C ASN A 59 9.97 15.43 12.00
N ASP A 60 11.06 15.91 12.60
CA ASP A 60 11.58 15.49 13.92
C ASP A 60 10.96 16.29 15.09
N THR A 61 9.71 16.73 14.93
CA THR A 61 8.98 17.46 15.97
C THR A 61 7.53 17.03 16.05
N TYR A 62 6.96 17.18 17.25
CA TYR A 62 5.54 17.06 17.50
C TYR A 62 4.83 18.32 16.99
N LEU A 63 3.75 18.13 16.26
CA LEU A 63 2.91 19.17 15.72
C LEU A 63 1.58 19.19 16.47
N GLU A 64 1.18 20.38 16.92
CA GLU A 64 -0.15 20.63 17.47
C GLU A 64 -1.24 20.48 16.40
N LEU A 65 -2.48 20.26 16.84
CA LEU A 65 -3.62 19.93 15.97
C LEU A 65 -3.80 20.92 14.81
N ASP A 66 -3.77 22.23 15.09
CA ASP A 66 -3.92 23.26 14.07
C ASP A 66 -2.84 23.16 12.96
N SER A 67 -1.62 22.76 13.32
CA SER A 67 -0.53 22.56 12.38
C SER A 67 -0.72 21.30 11.55
N VAL A 68 -1.18 20.21 12.17
CA VAL A 68 -1.52 18.94 11.48
C VAL A 68 -2.68 19.16 10.50
N GLU A 69 -3.73 19.87 10.91
CA GLU A 69 -4.88 20.18 10.05
C GLU A 69 -4.48 21.03 8.84
N LYS A 70 -3.62 22.03 9.04
CA LYS A 70 -3.13 22.85 7.93
C LYS A 70 -2.31 22.01 6.96
N LEU A 71 -1.38 21.22 7.49
CA LEU A 71 -0.48 20.40 6.70
C LEU A 71 -1.25 19.36 5.87
N ILE A 72 -2.22 18.66 6.47
CA ILE A 72 -2.97 17.64 5.71
C ILE A 72 -3.83 18.27 4.61
N LYS A 73 -4.41 19.46 4.83
CA LYS A 73 -5.15 20.18 3.78
C LYS A 73 -4.25 20.50 2.58
N GLU A 74 -3.03 20.99 2.84
CA GLU A 74 -2.04 21.24 1.77
C GLU A 74 -1.66 19.96 1.02
N ILE A 75 -1.56 18.81 1.70
CA ILE A 75 -1.24 17.52 1.06
C ILE A 75 -2.43 17.00 0.26
N VAL A 76 -3.65 17.07 0.81
CA VAL A 76 -4.92 16.67 0.16
C VAL A 76 -5.12 17.42 -1.15
N GLU A 77 -4.84 18.73 -1.17
CA GLU A 77 -4.87 19.53 -2.39
C GLU A 77 -3.83 19.06 -3.43
N LYS A 78 -2.61 18.72 -2.99
CA LYS A 78 -1.53 18.24 -3.87
C LYS A 78 -1.79 16.84 -4.44
N VAL A 79 -2.33 15.91 -3.64
CA VAL A 79 -2.72 14.57 -4.13
C VAL A 79 -3.95 14.63 -5.03
N GLY A 80 -4.74 15.70 -4.93
CA GLY A 80 -5.89 15.95 -5.78
C GLY A 80 -7.15 15.20 -5.35
N ILE A 81 -7.29 14.92 -4.04
CA ILE A 81 -8.58 14.47 -3.50
C ILE A 81 -9.57 15.60 -3.72
N ASP A 82 -10.67 15.29 -4.40
CA ASP A 82 -11.72 16.24 -4.72
C ASP A 82 -12.98 15.97 -3.90
N GLY A 83 -13.90 16.93 -3.91
CA GLY A 83 -15.20 16.78 -3.29
C GLY A 83 -15.41 17.50 -1.97
N SER A 84 -16.58 17.25 -1.38
CA SER A 84 -16.99 17.84 -0.11
C SER A 84 -16.75 16.87 1.05
N LYS A 85 -16.42 17.41 2.23
CA LYS A 85 -16.36 16.63 3.45
C LYS A 85 -17.74 16.05 3.76
N VAL A 86 -17.82 14.75 3.97
CA VAL A 86 -19.03 14.04 4.41
C VAL A 86 -18.86 13.46 5.80
N ASP A 87 -19.97 13.22 6.49
CA ASP A 87 -19.95 12.49 7.74
C ASP A 87 -19.71 10.98 7.53
N LYS A 88 -19.41 10.29 8.62
CA LYS A 88 -19.07 8.86 8.62
C LYS A 88 -20.19 7.97 8.07
N ASN A 89 -21.45 8.28 8.37
CA ASN A 89 -22.57 7.46 7.91
C ASN A 89 -22.75 7.60 6.40
N LEU A 90 -22.71 8.84 5.91
CA LEU A 90 -22.82 9.14 4.49
C LEU A 90 -21.63 8.58 3.70
N PHE A 91 -20.41 8.62 4.26
CA PHE A 91 -19.25 7.95 3.69
C PHE A 91 -19.49 6.45 3.47
N TYR A 92 -20.11 5.76 4.44
CA TYR A 92 -20.41 4.32 4.31
C TYR A 92 -21.44 4.01 3.24
N GLU A 93 -22.42 4.89 3.05
CA GLU A 93 -23.44 4.74 2.00
C GLU A 93 -22.82 4.96 0.61
N MET A 94 -21.94 5.94 0.47
CA MET A 94 -21.38 6.36 -0.81
C MET A 94 -20.12 5.58 -1.23
N TYR A 95 -19.46 4.86 -0.32
CA TYR A 95 -18.19 4.15 -0.60
C TYR A 95 -18.27 3.20 -1.80
N ASN A 96 -19.41 2.54 -1.99
CA ASN A 96 -19.63 1.58 -3.08
C ASN A 96 -20.42 2.18 -4.26
N ASP A 97 -20.72 3.48 -4.26
CA ASP A 97 -21.43 4.14 -5.35
C ASP A 97 -20.44 4.87 -6.27
N ASP A 98 -20.22 4.32 -7.47
CA ASP A 98 -19.34 4.91 -8.48
C ASP A 98 -19.90 6.17 -9.15
N ASN A 99 -21.15 6.52 -8.86
CA ASN A 99 -21.85 7.70 -9.37
C ASN A 99 -22.06 8.80 -8.32
N ALA A 100 -21.59 8.60 -7.10
CA ALA A 100 -21.60 9.61 -6.06
C ALA A 100 -20.81 10.85 -6.49
N ASP A 101 -21.31 12.05 -6.15
CA ASP A 101 -20.53 13.29 -6.21
C ASP A 101 -19.21 13.09 -5.47
N SER A 102 -18.11 13.73 -5.88
CA SER A 102 -16.85 13.61 -5.15
C SER A 102 -17.02 13.99 -3.68
N TYR A 103 -16.50 13.15 -2.78
CA TYR A 103 -16.50 13.37 -1.34
C TYR A 103 -15.20 12.89 -0.71
N TYR A 104 -14.94 13.41 0.48
CA TYR A 104 -13.93 12.86 1.38
C TYR A 104 -14.46 12.75 2.80
N TYR A 105 -13.90 11.80 3.55
CA TYR A 105 -14.14 11.63 4.97
C TYR A 105 -12.86 11.95 5.74
N GLU A 106 -13.00 12.52 6.92
CA GLU A 106 -11.90 12.88 7.81
C GLU A 106 -12.16 12.27 9.19
N ASP A 107 -11.13 11.67 9.78
CA ASP A 107 -11.14 11.12 11.13
C ASP A 107 -9.94 11.69 11.90
N ILE A 108 -10.15 11.99 13.18
CA ILE A 108 -9.12 12.52 14.08
C ILE A 108 -9.07 11.64 15.32
N ILE A 109 -7.88 11.15 15.63
CA ILE A 109 -7.55 10.48 16.88
C ILE A 109 -6.58 11.40 17.64
N GLN A 110 -6.96 11.78 18.86
CA GLN A 110 -6.16 12.65 19.70
C GLN A 110 -6.04 12.09 21.12
N SER A 111 -4.81 12.05 21.62
CA SER A 111 -4.45 11.85 23.02
C SER A 111 -3.34 12.82 23.41
N ASP A 112 -2.88 12.77 24.66
CA ASP A 112 -1.86 13.71 25.19
C ASP A 112 -0.54 13.67 24.40
N ASP A 113 -0.21 12.50 23.83
CA ASP A 113 1.06 12.22 23.16
C ASP A 113 0.91 11.85 21.68
N LEU A 114 -0.31 11.88 21.13
CA LEU A 114 -0.58 11.52 19.73
C LEU A 114 -1.67 12.41 19.13
N ILE A 115 -1.40 12.94 17.96
CA ILE A 115 -2.40 13.46 17.04
C ILE A 115 -2.27 12.68 15.75
N GLN A 116 -3.34 12.00 15.35
CA GLN A 116 -3.44 11.36 14.05
C GLN A 116 -4.66 11.89 13.33
N LEU A 117 -4.45 12.43 12.14
CA LEU A 117 -5.52 12.88 11.25
C LEU A 117 -5.45 12.05 9.97
N THR A 118 -6.59 11.48 9.59
CA THR A 118 -6.72 10.66 8.39
C THR A 118 -7.81 11.21 7.48
N ILE A 119 -7.50 11.34 6.19
CA ILE A 119 -8.45 11.72 5.15
C ILE A 119 -8.53 10.60 4.12
N TRP A 120 -9.76 10.17 3.82
CA TRP A 120 -10.08 9.23 2.75
C TRP A 120 -10.89 9.93 1.68
N GLY A 121 -10.51 9.78 0.42
CA GLY A 121 -11.28 10.34 -0.69
C GLY A 121 -10.92 9.67 -2.01
N LYS A 122 -11.51 10.18 -3.09
CA LYS A 122 -11.12 9.84 -4.45
C LYS A 122 -10.55 11.07 -5.14
N ASP A 123 -9.73 10.84 -6.15
CA ASP A 123 -9.33 11.89 -7.07
C ASP A 123 -10.12 11.83 -8.38
N LYS A 124 -9.83 12.78 -9.28
CA LYS A 124 -10.43 12.83 -10.63
C LYS A 124 -10.21 11.59 -11.50
N TYR A 125 -9.25 10.72 -11.16
CA TYR A 125 -9.00 9.46 -11.86
C TYR A 125 -9.72 8.28 -11.19
N LYS A 126 -10.55 8.55 -10.19
CA LYS A 126 -11.25 7.57 -9.35
C LYS A 126 -10.30 6.65 -8.57
N ARG A 127 -9.05 7.07 -8.36
CA ARG A 127 -8.13 6.37 -7.44
C ARG A 127 -8.62 6.64 -6.02
N THR A 128 -8.71 5.61 -5.19
CA THR A 128 -8.97 5.78 -3.75
C THR A 128 -7.67 6.20 -3.10
N ILE A 129 -7.69 7.30 -2.36
CA ILE A 129 -6.51 7.87 -1.70
C ILE A 129 -6.80 7.98 -0.20
N THR A 130 -5.87 7.51 0.61
CA THR A 130 -5.84 7.74 2.05
C THR A 130 -4.59 8.55 2.39
N VAL A 131 -4.76 9.67 3.09
CA VAL A 131 -3.65 10.47 3.63
C VAL A 131 -3.74 10.39 5.15
N ILE A 132 -2.64 10.00 5.80
CA ILE A 132 -2.53 9.94 7.26
C ILE A 132 -1.34 10.81 7.67
N ILE A 133 -1.57 11.73 8.60
CA ILE A 133 -0.49 12.39 9.34
C ILE A 133 -0.60 11.93 10.78
N SER A 134 0.50 11.38 11.30
CA SER A 134 0.62 10.97 12.70
C SER A 134 1.76 11.75 13.34
N SER A 135 1.44 12.60 14.30
CA SER A 135 2.40 13.35 15.09
C SER A 135 2.36 12.88 16.54
N TYR A 136 3.48 12.44 17.08
CA TYR A 136 3.53 11.82 18.39
C TYR A 136 4.77 12.24 19.19
N LYS A 137 4.68 12.12 20.51
CA LYS A 137 5.80 12.29 21.43
C LYS A 137 6.35 10.93 21.83
N ASN A 138 7.66 10.79 21.80
CA ASN A 138 8.33 9.66 22.38
C ASN A 138 8.26 9.76 23.91
N PRO A 139 7.60 8.83 24.62
CA PRO A 139 7.44 8.90 26.07
C PRO A 139 8.76 8.75 26.83
N ASP A 140 9.81 8.20 26.22
CA ASP A 140 11.08 7.92 26.89
C ASP A 140 12.00 9.15 26.98
N ASP A 141 12.00 10.02 25.97
CA ASP A 141 12.89 11.19 25.90
C ASP A 141 12.19 12.52 25.57
N ASN A 142 10.85 12.49 25.46
CA ASN A 142 10.00 13.64 25.14
C ASN A 142 10.37 14.35 23.81
N THR A 143 11.06 13.64 22.91
CA THR A 143 11.22 14.07 21.52
C THR A 143 9.91 13.89 20.77
N GLY A 144 9.71 14.67 19.71
CA GLY A 144 8.51 14.57 18.89
C GLY A 144 8.86 14.07 17.49
N GLU A 145 7.92 13.40 16.84
CA GLU A 145 8.07 12.90 15.48
C GLU A 145 6.75 13.08 14.72
N THR A 146 6.83 13.38 13.42
CA THR A 146 5.67 13.43 12.54
C THR A 146 5.90 12.62 11.28
N ASP A 147 5.02 11.67 11.06
CA ASP A 147 5.01 10.76 9.92
C ASP A 147 3.88 11.11 8.95
N LEU A 148 4.15 10.88 7.66
CA LEU A 148 3.20 10.97 6.58
C LEU A 148 3.06 9.63 5.89
N VAL A 149 1.82 9.13 5.81
CA VAL A 149 1.45 8.01 4.97
C VAL A 149 0.50 8.48 3.88
N ILE A 150 0.78 8.09 2.64
CA ILE A 150 -0.14 8.22 1.51
C ILE A 150 -0.36 6.80 0.96
N ASP A 151 -1.61 6.36 0.92
CA ASP A 151 -2.00 5.07 0.34
C ASP A 151 -2.90 5.31 -0.87
N ILE A 152 -2.58 4.67 -1.99
CA ILE A 152 -3.33 4.79 -3.24
C ILE A 152 -3.77 3.42 -3.72
N VAL A 153 -5.05 3.28 -4.01
CA VAL A 153 -5.63 2.10 -4.66
C VAL A 153 -6.20 2.49 -6.01
N GLN A 154 -5.76 1.81 -7.07
CA GLN A 154 -6.23 1.99 -8.45
C GLN A 154 -6.58 0.65 -9.10
N GLU A 155 -7.65 0.58 -9.88
CA GLU A 155 -8.14 -0.68 -10.50
C GLU A 155 -7.51 -1.00 -11.88
N TYR A 156 -6.49 -0.24 -12.27
CA TYR A 156 -5.83 -0.30 -13.57
C TYR A 156 -4.32 -0.17 -13.41
N SER A 157 -3.54 -0.71 -14.35
CA SER A 157 -2.07 -0.68 -14.30
C SER A 157 -1.48 0.51 -15.07
N GLU A 158 -2.24 1.07 -15.99
CA GLU A 158 -1.85 2.21 -16.80
C GLU A 158 -1.54 3.43 -15.91
N GLY A 159 -0.42 4.09 -16.19
CA GLY A 159 -0.01 5.27 -15.43
C GLY A 159 0.49 5.01 -14.01
N LEU A 160 0.66 3.74 -13.58
CA LEU A 160 1.20 3.42 -12.26
C LEU A 160 2.52 4.14 -11.95
N LYS A 161 3.47 4.13 -12.90
CA LYS A 161 4.73 4.88 -12.78
C LYS A 161 4.49 6.37 -12.51
N ARG A 162 3.58 6.97 -13.26
CA ARG A 162 3.22 8.39 -13.09
C ARG A 162 2.61 8.64 -11.71
N THR A 163 1.72 7.77 -11.23
CA THR A 163 1.18 7.83 -9.86
C THR A 163 2.33 7.84 -8.84
N VAL A 164 3.30 6.94 -8.99
CA VAL A 164 4.45 6.85 -8.08
C VAL A 164 5.30 8.12 -8.09
N ASP A 165 5.62 8.63 -9.28
CA ASP A 165 6.43 9.85 -9.45
C ASP A 165 5.70 11.09 -8.89
N GLU A 166 4.37 11.19 -9.09
CA GLU A 166 3.53 12.28 -8.56
C GLU A 166 3.62 12.35 -7.02
N ILE A 167 3.48 11.20 -6.34
CA ILE A 167 3.49 11.16 -4.87
C ILE A 167 4.89 11.33 -4.30
N LYS A 168 5.93 10.78 -4.95
CA LYS A 168 7.32 11.04 -4.56
C LYS A 168 7.64 12.54 -4.53
N ASN A 169 7.12 13.30 -5.49
CA ASN A 169 7.31 14.75 -5.54
C ASN A 169 6.57 15.52 -4.41
N ILE A 170 5.61 14.89 -3.74
CA ILE A 170 5.01 15.47 -2.53
C ILE A 170 5.99 15.35 -1.37
N TYR A 171 6.61 14.18 -1.19
CA TYR A 171 7.60 13.91 -0.14
C TYR A 171 8.87 14.75 -0.28
N SER A 172 9.30 15.07 -1.50
CA SER A 172 10.47 15.93 -1.74
C SER A 172 10.33 17.33 -1.12
N ASN A 173 9.10 17.83 -0.92
CA ASN A 173 8.85 19.11 -0.22
C ASN A 173 9.27 19.07 1.27
N PHE A 174 9.43 17.88 1.83
CA PHE A 174 9.91 17.65 3.20
C PHE A 174 11.38 17.23 3.24
N ASN A 175 12.11 17.35 2.12
CA ASN A 175 13.50 16.90 1.97
C ASN A 175 13.70 15.42 2.34
N THR A 176 12.70 14.59 2.06
CA THR A 176 12.74 13.15 2.35
C THR A 176 12.28 12.35 1.13
N SER A 177 12.61 11.06 1.11
CA SER A 177 12.20 10.10 0.09
C SER A 177 11.41 8.98 0.75
N PRO A 178 10.19 8.66 0.27
CA PRO A 178 9.33 7.73 0.97
C PRO A 178 9.80 6.28 0.80
N LYS A 179 9.55 5.48 1.82
CA LYS A 179 9.49 4.02 1.67
C LYS A 179 8.24 3.68 0.88
N ILE A 180 8.39 2.86 -0.16
CA ILE A 180 7.30 2.53 -1.08
C ILE A 180 7.08 1.02 -1.11
N THR A 181 5.87 0.60 -0.75
CA THR A 181 5.38 -0.76 -1.07
C THR A 181 4.38 -0.69 -2.20
N THR A 182 4.49 -1.63 -3.13
CA THR A 182 3.56 -1.76 -4.26
C THR A 182 3.03 -3.18 -4.25
N CYS A 183 1.71 -3.36 -4.35
CA CYS A 183 1.07 -4.67 -4.41
C CYS A 183 0.03 -4.72 -5.53
N ILE A 184 0.22 -5.64 -6.48
CA ILE A 184 -0.79 -5.95 -7.50
C ILE A 184 -1.63 -7.12 -7.00
N ILE A 185 -2.95 -6.94 -7.02
CA ILE A 185 -3.93 -7.92 -6.58
C ILE A 185 -4.72 -8.39 -7.80
N GLY A 186 -4.82 -9.71 -7.95
CA GLY A 186 -5.63 -10.33 -8.98
C GLY A 186 -6.44 -11.49 -8.47
N THR A 187 -7.32 -11.99 -9.33
CA THR A 187 -8.24 -13.08 -9.00
C THR A 187 -8.28 -14.14 -10.10
N PHE A 188 -8.52 -15.37 -9.67
CA PHE A 188 -8.92 -16.51 -10.46
C PHE A 188 -10.31 -16.95 -10.01
N ASP A 189 -11.13 -17.40 -10.95
CA ASP A 189 -12.42 -17.99 -10.62
C ASP A 189 -12.21 -19.37 -9.99
N GLY A 190 -12.91 -19.64 -8.90
CA GLY A 190 -12.87 -20.92 -8.19
C GLY A 190 -11.62 -21.17 -7.35
N LYS A 191 -11.58 -22.37 -6.77
CA LYS A 191 -10.43 -22.88 -6.02
C LYS A 191 -9.39 -23.48 -6.96
N LEU A 192 -8.16 -22.97 -6.92
CA LEU A 192 -7.03 -23.60 -7.60
C LEU A 192 -6.56 -24.83 -6.83
N ASN A 193 -6.21 -25.90 -7.55
CA ASN A 193 -5.49 -27.03 -6.96
C ASN A 193 -4.01 -26.69 -6.69
N GLU A 194 -3.31 -27.56 -5.95
CA GLU A 194 -1.92 -27.30 -5.54
C GLU A 194 -0.97 -27.08 -6.73
N ASP A 195 -1.04 -27.94 -7.74
CA ASP A 195 -0.21 -27.84 -8.96
C ASP A 195 -0.47 -26.53 -9.71
N GLU A 196 -1.73 -26.10 -9.81
CA GLU A 196 -2.11 -24.83 -10.42
C GLU A 196 -1.52 -23.66 -9.65
N LYS A 197 -1.67 -23.64 -8.32
CA LYS A 197 -1.12 -22.57 -7.47
C LYS A 197 0.40 -22.47 -7.64
N ILE A 198 1.12 -23.60 -7.54
CA ILE A 198 2.58 -23.65 -7.74
C ILE A 198 2.94 -23.13 -9.12
N LYS A 199 2.24 -23.58 -10.17
CA LYS A 199 2.47 -23.12 -11.54
C LYS A 199 2.28 -21.61 -11.68
N LYS A 200 1.24 -21.02 -11.09
CA LYS A 200 1.01 -19.55 -11.13
C LYS A 200 2.15 -18.78 -10.46
N VAL A 201 2.56 -19.20 -9.27
CA VAL A 201 3.69 -18.58 -8.55
C VAL A 201 5.00 -18.72 -9.33
N SER A 202 5.29 -19.92 -9.84
CA SER A 202 6.51 -20.17 -10.60
C SER A 202 6.58 -19.34 -11.88
N LYS A 203 5.46 -19.18 -12.61
CA LYS A 203 5.41 -18.29 -13.78
C LYS A 203 5.75 -16.85 -13.40
N ALA A 204 5.10 -16.31 -12.35
CA ALA A 204 5.37 -14.96 -11.88
C ALA A 204 6.85 -14.76 -11.53
N LEU A 205 7.42 -15.64 -10.69
CA LEU A 205 8.82 -15.54 -10.27
C LEU A 205 9.80 -15.68 -11.44
N ASN A 206 9.60 -16.68 -12.31
CA ASN A 206 10.52 -16.93 -13.42
C ASN A 206 10.56 -15.73 -14.38
N SER A 207 9.43 -15.06 -14.61
CA SER A 207 9.36 -13.90 -15.51
C SER A 207 10.25 -12.74 -15.09
N ILE A 208 10.55 -12.63 -13.79
CA ILE A 208 11.38 -11.58 -13.20
C ILE A 208 12.73 -12.12 -12.72
N ASN A 209 13.18 -13.29 -13.20
CA ASN A 209 14.39 -13.95 -12.72
C ASN A 209 14.41 -14.11 -11.17
N GLY A 210 13.23 -14.27 -10.59
CA GLY A 210 13.01 -14.37 -9.16
C GLY A 210 13.45 -15.72 -8.61
N ARG A 211 14.21 -15.71 -7.51
CA ARG A 211 14.55 -16.90 -6.73
C ARG A 211 13.80 -16.87 -5.40
N LYS A 212 13.17 -17.99 -5.03
CA LYS A 212 12.59 -18.17 -3.71
C LYS A 212 13.68 -18.04 -2.64
N VAL A 213 13.39 -17.27 -1.60
CA VAL A 213 14.23 -17.13 -0.39
C VAL A 213 13.66 -18.02 0.71
N GLU A 214 12.36 -17.90 0.97
CA GLU A 214 11.61 -18.69 1.93
C GLU A 214 10.13 -18.72 1.53
N GLY A 215 9.31 -19.50 2.25
CA GLY A 215 7.88 -19.43 2.05
C GLY A 215 7.07 -20.42 2.88
N LEU A 216 5.81 -20.07 3.09
CA LEU A 216 4.78 -20.86 3.74
C LEU A 216 3.88 -21.48 2.67
N PHE A 217 3.60 -22.78 2.83
CA PHE A 217 2.70 -23.53 1.96
C PHE A 217 1.76 -24.37 2.83
N ASN A 218 0.47 -24.14 2.68
CA ASN A 218 -0.58 -25.00 3.21
C ASN A 218 -1.81 -24.96 2.28
N ASP A 219 -2.84 -25.74 2.62
CA ASP A 219 -4.02 -25.93 1.77
C ASP A 219 -4.76 -24.63 1.43
N SER A 220 -4.72 -23.64 2.33
CA SER A 220 -5.46 -22.37 2.19
C SER A 220 -4.60 -21.19 1.77
N LEU A 221 -3.28 -21.25 1.97
CA LEU A 221 -2.35 -20.15 1.76
C LEU A 221 -1.01 -20.63 1.18
N ILE A 222 -0.58 -19.94 0.12
CA ILE A 222 0.83 -19.88 -0.29
C ILE A 222 1.33 -18.47 -0.01
N SER A 223 2.50 -18.32 0.60
CA SER A 223 3.17 -17.03 0.77
C SER A 223 4.67 -17.19 0.60
N ILE A 224 5.24 -16.54 -0.42
CA ILE A 224 6.62 -16.72 -0.87
C ILE A 224 7.36 -15.41 -0.75
N SER A 225 8.45 -15.41 -0.02
CA SER A 225 9.46 -14.35 -0.06
C SER A 225 10.50 -14.71 -1.11
N ALA A 226 10.79 -13.79 -2.01
CA ALA A 226 11.69 -14.01 -3.14
C ALA A 226 12.60 -12.81 -3.38
N TYR A 227 13.66 -13.06 -4.14
CA TYR A 227 14.59 -12.05 -4.61
C TYR A 227 14.62 -12.05 -6.14
N SER A 228 14.41 -10.91 -6.76
CA SER A 228 14.61 -10.67 -8.19
C SER A 228 15.78 -9.70 -8.39
N PRO A 229 16.72 -9.98 -9.31
CA PRO A 229 17.75 -9.03 -9.69
C PRO A 229 17.24 -7.86 -10.55
N LEU A 230 15.94 -7.85 -10.93
CA LEU A 230 15.33 -6.74 -11.67
C LEU A 230 14.78 -5.64 -10.76
N ILE A 231 14.84 -5.83 -9.43
CA ILE A 231 14.36 -4.86 -8.45
C ILE A 231 15.54 -4.53 -7.55
N ASP A 232 15.89 -3.25 -7.46
CA ASP A 232 17.09 -2.82 -6.74
C ASP A 232 16.84 -2.70 -5.23
N GLU A 233 15.66 -2.22 -4.82
CA GLU A 233 15.30 -2.11 -3.41
C GLU A 233 15.10 -3.50 -2.79
N PHE A 234 15.53 -3.70 -1.54
CA PHE A 234 15.33 -4.95 -0.82
C PHE A 234 15.18 -4.73 0.69
N ILE A 235 14.59 -5.72 1.34
CA ILE A 235 14.57 -5.88 2.79
C ILE A 235 15.25 -7.20 3.17
N TYR A 236 15.53 -7.38 4.45
CA TYR A 236 16.09 -8.62 4.98
C TYR A 236 15.00 -9.49 5.60
N THR A 237 15.03 -10.78 5.25
CA THR A 237 14.40 -11.85 6.03
C THR A 237 15.50 -12.77 6.57
N GLY A 238 15.66 -12.76 7.90
CA GLY A 238 16.87 -13.28 8.53
C GLY A 238 18.13 -12.64 7.94
N ASN A 239 19.04 -13.46 7.41
CA ASN A 239 20.27 -13.00 6.76
C ASN A 239 20.16 -12.87 5.23
N ASN A 240 18.97 -13.08 4.66
CA ASN A 240 18.77 -13.12 3.22
C ASN A 240 18.05 -11.86 2.74
N LYS A 241 18.46 -11.34 1.58
CA LYS A 241 17.75 -10.26 0.89
C LYS A 241 16.50 -10.80 0.20
N MET A 242 15.40 -10.08 0.30
CA MET A 242 14.18 -10.28 -0.48
C MET A 242 13.62 -8.94 -0.97
N ASN A 243 12.94 -8.95 -2.11
CA ASN A 243 12.35 -7.76 -2.71
C ASN A 243 11.06 -8.04 -3.51
N VAL A 244 10.56 -9.26 -3.40
CA VAL A 244 9.27 -9.68 -3.95
C VAL A 244 8.61 -10.59 -2.94
N ASN A 245 7.32 -10.38 -2.71
CA ASN A 245 6.49 -11.28 -1.93
C ASN A 245 5.25 -11.67 -2.74
N ILE A 246 4.99 -12.97 -2.89
CA ILE A 246 3.84 -13.49 -3.64
C ILE A 246 2.98 -14.32 -2.70
N ALA A 247 1.70 -13.98 -2.60
CA ALA A 247 0.74 -14.75 -1.82
C ALA A 247 -0.44 -15.22 -2.69
N LEU A 248 -1.00 -16.39 -2.38
CA LEU A 248 -2.24 -16.90 -2.93
C LEU A 248 -3.15 -17.39 -1.82
N ARG A 249 -4.42 -17.00 -1.85
CA ARG A 249 -5.43 -17.42 -0.87
C ARG A 249 -6.77 -17.66 -1.53
N TYR A 250 -7.42 -18.78 -1.20
CA TYR A 250 -8.78 -19.05 -1.64
C TYR A 250 -9.79 -18.40 -0.69
N ASN A 251 -10.80 -17.74 -1.26
CA ASN A 251 -11.94 -17.17 -0.55
C ASN A 251 -13.20 -17.98 -0.90
N GLU A 252 -13.66 -18.79 0.07
CA GLU A 252 -14.83 -19.66 -0.09
C GLU A 252 -16.14 -18.90 -0.31
N TYR A 253 -16.25 -17.66 0.21
CA TYR A 253 -17.49 -16.88 0.11
C TYR A 253 -17.68 -16.28 -1.28
N GLU A 254 -16.59 -15.90 -1.94
CA GLU A 254 -16.62 -15.31 -3.29
C GLU A 254 -16.38 -16.35 -4.39
N ASP A 255 -16.06 -17.58 -4.00
CA ASP A 255 -15.56 -18.64 -4.88
C ASP A 255 -14.44 -18.15 -5.82
N LYS A 256 -13.42 -17.52 -5.23
CA LYS A 256 -12.26 -16.97 -5.95
C LYS A 256 -10.96 -17.27 -5.25
N THR A 257 -9.93 -17.53 -6.03
CA THR A 257 -8.55 -17.55 -5.54
C THR A 257 -7.89 -16.22 -5.84
N TYR A 258 -7.42 -15.55 -4.81
CA TYR A 258 -6.69 -14.29 -4.93
C TYR A 258 -5.20 -14.53 -5.05
N ILE A 259 -4.52 -13.65 -5.78
CA ILE A 259 -3.07 -13.56 -5.84
C ILE A 259 -2.65 -12.13 -5.52
N TRP A 260 -1.62 -12.01 -4.69
CA TRP A 260 -0.94 -10.75 -4.38
C TRP A 260 0.51 -10.87 -4.83
N ILE A 261 1.00 -9.86 -5.53
CA ILE A 261 2.41 -9.74 -5.90
C ILE A 261 2.88 -8.37 -5.40
N GLY A 262 3.61 -8.40 -4.28
CA GLY A 262 4.10 -7.23 -3.57
C GLY A 262 5.61 -7.03 -3.72
N THR A 263 6.05 -5.78 -3.59
CA THR A 263 7.47 -5.42 -3.48
C THR A 263 7.67 -4.28 -2.46
N PRO A 264 8.73 -4.35 -1.62
CA PRO A 264 9.49 -5.57 -1.36
C PRO A 264 8.68 -6.63 -0.61
N ILE A 265 7.58 -6.22 0.05
CA ILE A 265 6.69 -7.08 0.84
C ILE A 265 5.23 -6.67 0.63
N ILE A 266 4.29 -7.60 0.84
CA ILE A 266 2.86 -7.29 0.89
C ILE A 266 2.56 -6.65 2.26
N SER A 267 2.16 -5.37 2.25
CA SER A 267 1.85 -4.56 3.43
C SER A 267 0.34 -4.48 3.75
N ILE A 268 -0.48 -5.16 2.95
CA ILE A 268 -1.93 -5.23 3.08
C ILE A 268 -2.38 -6.62 3.55
N GLY A 269 -3.55 -6.70 4.18
CA GLY A 269 -4.13 -7.98 4.61
C GLY A 269 -4.58 -8.83 3.42
N TYR A 270 -4.32 -10.15 3.50
CA TYR A 270 -4.78 -11.16 2.54
C TYR A 270 -5.56 -12.29 3.21
#